data_AF-E6LCY4-F1
#
_entry.id   AF-E6LCY4-F1
#
_cell.length_a   1.000
_cell.length_b   1.000
_cell.length_c   1.000
_cell.angle_alpha   90.00
_cell.angle_beta   90.00
_cell.angle_gamma   90.00
#
_symmetry.space_group_name_H-M   'P 1'
#
loop_
_entity.id
_entity.type
_entity.pdbx_description
1 polymer ?
#
loop_
_entity_poly.entity_id
_entity_poly.type
_entity_poly.pdbx_seq_one_letter_code
_entity_poly.pdbx_strand_id
1 'polypeptide(L)'
;MGESVKSRLLYELFLYPRKDAKFYKERLSLSDATFARLIAQLKENLKPFDTYIVITNGYRIRGDNEAYVGILFTQLLTFFRWDSQLLYDEVRSAVVTHVMDDIFCLDFTNYVFTKDDYVM
;
A
#
# COMPACT_ATOMS: atom_id res chain seq x y z
N MET A 1 -4.65 2.91 22.23
CA MET A 1 -5.72 3.10 21.23
C MET A 1 -5.75 1.85 20.37
N GLY A 2 -6.85 1.10 20.35
CA GLY A 2 -6.94 -0.16 19.61
C GLY A 2 -6.91 0.09 18.10
N GLU A 3 -6.02 -0.59 17.39
CA GLU A 3 -5.98 -0.54 15.93
C GLU A 3 -7.31 -1.04 15.34
N SER A 4 -7.91 -0.24 14.45
CA SER A 4 -9.12 -0.68 13.75
C SER A 4 -8.79 -1.87 12.85
N VAL A 5 -9.63 -2.91 12.89
CA VAL A 5 -9.55 -4.07 11.99
C VAL A 5 -9.52 -3.65 10.51
N LYS A 6 -10.16 -2.53 10.16
CA LYS A 6 -10.12 -1.94 8.81
C LYS A 6 -8.70 -1.48 8.44
N SER A 7 -8.02 -0.80 9.35
CA SER A 7 -6.64 -0.35 9.17
C SER A 7 -5.70 -1.55 9.05
N ARG A 8 -5.89 -2.58 9.88
CA ARG A 8 -5.14 -3.85 9.74
C ARG A 8 -5.38 -4.52 8.40
N LEU A 9 -6.61 -4.56 7.89
CA LEU A 9 -6.87 -5.10 6.56
C LEU A 9 -6.17 -4.30 5.45
N LEU A 10 -6.15 -2.98 5.54
CA LEU A 10 -5.41 -2.14 4.60
C LEU A 10 -3.91 -2.44 4.63
N TYR A 11 -3.34 -2.58 5.83
CA TYR A 11 -1.95 -2.97 6.05
C TYR A 11 -1.62 -4.35 5.44
N GLU A 12 -2.49 -5.34 5.66
CA GLU A 12 -2.32 -6.69 5.12
C GLU A 12 -2.42 -6.73 3.59
N LEU A 13 -3.35 -5.98 2.99
CA LEU A 13 -3.49 -5.84 1.54
C LEU A 13 -2.25 -5.23 0.89
N PHE A 14 -1.58 -4.37 1.63
CA PHE A 14 -0.35 -3.73 1.20
C PHE A 14 0.84 -4.69 1.25
N LEU A 15 1.04 -5.38 2.38
CA LEU A 15 2.19 -6.27 2.59
C LEU A 15 2.12 -7.55 1.76
N TYR A 16 0.91 -8.08 1.59
CA TYR A 16 0.72 -9.36 0.91
C TYR A 16 -0.16 -9.17 -0.32
N PRO A 17 0.29 -8.45 -1.36
CA PRO A 17 -0.51 -8.27 -2.56
C PRO A 17 -0.72 -9.61 -3.27
N ARG A 18 -1.79 -9.69 -4.08
CA ARG A 18 -2.16 -10.85 -4.91
C ARG A 18 -2.57 -12.11 -4.12
N LYS A 19 -2.83 -12.00 -2.81
CA LYS A 19 -3.42 -13.11 -2.04
C LYS A 19 -4.93 -13.15 -2.26
N ASP A 20 -5.52 -14.33 -2.05
CA ASP A 20 -6.96 -14.50 -2.16
C ASP A 20 -7.70 -14.01 -0.89
N ALA A 21 -9.03 -13.98 -0.94
CA ALA A 21 -9.82 -13.57 0.22
C ALA A 21 -9.60 -14.49 1.43
N LYS A 22 -9.31 -15.79 1.21
CA LYS A 22 -9.14 -16.77 2.27
C LYS A 22 -7.94 -16.41 3.16
N PHE A 23 -6.81 -16.07 2.54
CA PHE A 23 -5.60 -15.64 3.23
C PHE A 23 -5.85 -14.50 4.24
N TYR A 24 -6.49 -13.41 3.80
CA TYR A 24 -6.72 -12.25 4.67
C TYR A 24 -7.76 -12.53 5.76
N LYS A 25 -8.82 -13.29 5.43
CA LYS A 25 -9.85 -13.66 6.41
C LYS A 25 -9.26 -14.53 7.51
N GLU A 26 -8.38 -15.46 7.18
CA GLU A 26 -7.71 -16.32 8.16
C GLU A 26 -6.73 -15.52 9.03
N ARG A 27 -5.88 -14.66 8.44
CA ARG A 27 -4.95 -13.83 9.22
C ARG A 27 -5.61 -12.86 10.18
N LEU A 28 -6.78 -12.33 9.83
CA LEU A 28 -7.49 -11.33 10.61
C LEU A 28 -8.72 -11.88 11.35
N SER A 29 -8.95 -13.20 11.30
CA SER A 29 -10.10 -13.88 11.90
C SER A 29 -11.45 -13.24 11.51
N LEU A 30 -11.65 -12.99 10.21
CA LEU A 30 -12.83 -12.32 9.68
C LEU A 30 -13.84 -13.29 9.06
N SER A 31 -15.12 -13.04 9.30
CA SER A 31 -16.20 -13.66 8.53
C SER A 31 -16.31 -13.06 7.13
N ASP A 32 -16.93 -13.80 6.20
CA ASP A 32 -17.14 -13.36 4.81
C ASP A 32 -17.86 -12.01 4.73
N ALA A 33 -18.95 -11.86 5.48
CA ALA A 33 -19.73 -10.62 5.53
C ALA A 33 -18.89 -9.44 6.05
N THR A 34 -18.06 -9.68 7.08
CA THR A 34 -17.19 -8.63 7.64
C THR A 34 -16.12 -8.24 6.65
N PHE A 35 -15.46 -9.21 6.02
CA PHE A 35 -14.44 -8.95 5.01
C PHE A 35 -14.99 -8.17 3.81
N ALA A 36 -16.12 -8.60 3.26
CA ALA A 36 -16.76 -7.91 2.14
C ALA A 36 -17.11 -6.45 2.49
N ARG A 37 -17.68 -6.22 3.68
CA ARG A 37 -17.98 -4.87 4.18
C ARG A 37 -16.73 -4.01 4.32
N LEU A 38 -15.65 -4.55 4.89
CA LEU A 38 -14.40 -3.82 5.08
C LEU A 38 -13.74 -3.48 3.73
N ILE A 39 -13.74 -4.40 2.76
CA ILE A 39 -13.25 -4.14 1.40
C ILE A 39 -14.05 -3.03 0.73
N ALA A 40 -15.38 -3.03 0.84
CA ALA A 40 -16.22 -1.96 0.29
C ALA A 40 -15.88 -0.60 0.93
N GLN A 41 -15.75 -0.56 2.26
CA GLN A 41 -15.34 0.65 2.96
C GLN A 41 -13.94 1.13 2.56
N LEU A 42 -12.98 0.22 2.39
CA LEU A 42 -11.63 0.56 1.96
C LEU A 42 -11.62 1.14 0.55
N LYS A 43 -12.38 0.55 -0.39
CA LYS A 43 -12.53 1.10 -1.75
C LYS A 43 -12.99 2.55 -1.73
N GLU A 44 -13.98 2.89 -0.89
CA GLU A 44 -14.45 4.28 -0.75
C GLU A 44 -13.38 5.21 -0.14
N ASN A 45 -12.64 4.74 0.87
CA ASN A 45 -11.59 5.57 1.50
C ASN A 45 -10.36 5.78 0.59
N LEU A 46 -10.15 4.93 -0.41
CA LEU A 46 -9.01 4.98 -1.32
C LEU A 46 -9.24 5.91 -2.53
N LYS A 47 -10.51 6.18 -2.88
CA LYS A 47 -10.89 7.08 -4.00
C LYS A 47 -10.21 8.46 -3.97
N PRO A 48 -10.11 9.18 -2.82
CA PRO A 48 -9.48 10.50 -2.78
C PRO A 48 -7.98 10.48 -3.13
N PHE A 49 -7.35 9.31 -3.05
CA PHE A 49 -5.93 9.12 -3.37
C PHE A 49 -5.73 8.58 -4.79
N ASP A 50 -6.78 8.57 -5.62
CA ASP A 50 -6.76 7.96 -6.96
C ASP A 50 -6.23 6.51 -6.93
N THR A 51 -6.60 5.79 -5.85
CA THR A 51 -6.21 4.41 -5.61
C THR A 51 -7.44 3.52 -5.46
N TYR A 52 -7.30 2.26 -5.85
CA TYR A 52 -8.38 1.30 -5.90
C TYR A 52 -7.90 -0.13 -5.65
N ILE A 53 -8.80 -0.97 -5.14
CA ILE A 53 -8.54 -2.39 -4.90
C ILE A 53 -8.97 -3.20 -6.13
N VAL A 54 -8.02 -3.88 -6.76
CA VAL A 54 -8.21 -4.79 -7.89
C VAL A 54 -8.25 -6.24 -7.40
N ILE A 55 -9.12 -7.06 -8.00
CA ILE A 55 -9.31 -8.48 -7.66
C ILE A 55 -9.02 -9.32 -8.91
N THR A 56 -7.82 -9.20 -9.46
CA THR A 56 -7.39 -9.99 -10.63
C THR A 56 -6.13 -10.73 -10.23
N ASN A 57 -6.22 -12.06 -10.08
CA ASN A 57 -5.20 -12.90 -9.44
C ASN A 57 -4.93 -12.47 -7.99
N GLY A 58 -6.00 -12.41 -7.18
CA GLY A 58 -5.96 -11.96 -5.79
C GLY A 58 -6.14 -10.44 -5.63
N TYR A 59 -6.16 -10.00 -4.37
CA TYR A 59 -6.39 -8.61 -4.00
C TYR A 59 -5.09 -7.81 -4.06
N ARG A 60 -5.11 -6.65 -4.69
CA ARG A 60 -4.00 -5.70 -4.67
C ARG A 60 -4.50 -4.26 -4.76
N ILE A 61 -3.70 -3.34 -4.24
CA ILE A 61 -3.91 -1.90 -4.41
C ILE A 61 -3.25 -1.48 -5.72
N ARG A 62 -3.95 -0.67 -6.52
CA ARG A 62 -3.40 0.07 -7.65
C ARG A 62 -3.76 1.54 -7.51
N GLY A 63 -3.02 2.40 -8.17
CA GLY A 63 -3.47 3.75 -8.47
C GLY A 63 -3.02 4.13 -9.87
N ASP A 64 -3.70 5.11 -10.44
CA ASP A 64 -3.41 5.61 -11.79
C ASP A 64 -2.40 6.77 -11.74
N ASN A 65 -2.30 7.46 -10.59
CA ASN A 65 -1.32 8.49 -10.32
C ASN A 65 -0.25 8.02 -9.31
N GLU A 66 0.99 7.88 -9.78
CA GLU A 66 2.12 7.41 -8.98
C GLU A 66 2.45 8.32 -7.79
N ALA A 67 2.27 9.64 -7.91
CA ALA A 67 2.51 10.58 -6.82
C ALA A 67 1.48 10.41 -5.68
N TYR A 68 0.20 10.23 -6.00
CA TYR A 68 -0.83 9.99 -4.98
C TYR A 68 -0.71 8.61 -4.33
N VAL A 69 -0.30 7.60 -5.11
CA VAL A 69 0.11 6.30 -4.57
C VAL A 69 1.28 6.49 -3.60
N GLY A 70 2.33 7.22 -3.98
CA GLY A 70 3.47 7.52 -3.11
C GLY A 70 3.06 8.20 -1.80
N ILE A 71 2.21 9.23 -1.85
CA ILE A 71 1.71 9.94 -0.67
C ILE A 71 0.92 9.00 0.25
N LEU A 72 -0.01 8.21 -0.30
CA LEU A 72 -0.76 7.23 0.49
C LEU A 72 0.20 6.24 1.17
N PHE A 73 1.21 5.76 0.44
CA PHE A 73 2.20 4.82 0.95
C PHE A 73 2.99 5.45 2.11
N THR A 74 3.55 6.64 1.93
CA THR A 74 4.28 7.35 2.99
C THR A 74 3.41 7.60 4.23
N GLN A 75 2.14 7.93 4.05
CA GLN A 75 1.20 8.12 5.16
C GLN A 75 0.91 6.81 5.91
N LEU A 76 0.74 5.69 5.20
CA LEU A 76 0.54 4.37 5.81
C LEU A 76 1.78 3.92 6.59
N LEU A 77 2.99 4.09 6.02
CA LEU A 77 4.26 3.80 6.70
C LEU A 77 4.37 4.55 8.03
N THR A 78 4.03 5.85 7.99
CA THR A 78 4.06 6.73 9.17
C THR A 78 3.01 6.30 10.21
N PHE A 79 1.78 6.04 9.78
CA PHE A 79 0.67 5.72 10.67
C PHE A 79 0.86 4.37 11.38
N PHE A 80 1.34 3.36 10.66
CA PHE A 80 1.59 2.03 11.20
C PHE A 80 2.96 1.89 11.86
N ARG A 81 3.73 2.97 11.96
CA ARG A 81 5.09 2.97 12.54
C ARG A 81 5.93 1.81 12.01
N TRP A 82 5.98 1.67 10.69
CA TRP A 82 6.70 0.56 10.09
C TRP A 82 8.15 0.58 10.57
N ASP A 83 8.62 -0.60 10.99
CA ASP A 83 10.04 -0.80 11.16
C ASP A 83 10.68 -0.63 9.78
N SER A 84 11.50 0.40 9.64
CA SER A 84 12.22 0.69 8.40
C SER A 84 13.03 -0.51 7.92
N GLN A 85 13.46 -1.39 8.84
CA GLN A 85 14.17 -2.62 8.51
C GLN A 85 13.26 -3.66 7.87
N LEU A 86 12.04 -3.84 8.38
CA LEU A 86 11.05 -4.75 7.79
C LEU A 86 10.65 -4.30 6.39
N LEU A 87 10.42 -2.98 6.21
CA LEU A 87 10.14 -2.40 4.90
C LEU A 87 11.31 -2.67 3.93
N TYR A 88 12.53 -2.43 4.40
CA TYR A 88 13.75 -2.65 3.61
C TYR A 88 13.87 -4.11 3.16
N ASP A 89 13.69 -5.07 4.08
CA ASP A 89 13.80 -6.50 3.79
C ASP A 89 12.71 -6.97 2.81
N GLU A 90 11.48 -6.48 2.97
CA GLU A 90 10.36 -6.80 2.07
C GLU A 90 10.57 -6.22 0.67
N VAL A 91 10.94 -4.94 0.54
CA VAL A 91 11.26 -4.34 -0.76
C VAL A 91 12.45 -5.07 -1.39
N ARG A 92 13.44 -5.49 -0.59
CA ARG A 92 14.66 -6.15 -1.09
C ARG A 92 14.36 -7.54 -1.61
N SER A 93 13.41 -8.22 -0.99
CA SER A 93 12.93 -9.53 -1.44
C SER A 93 12.10 -9.44 -2.73
N ALA A 94 11.43 -8.30 -2.96
CA ALA A 94 10.52 -8.09 -4.08
C ALA A 94 11.20 -7.50 -5.33
N VAL A 95 12.35 -6.84 -5.17
CA VAL A 95 13.02 -6.05 -6.21
C VAL A 95 14.41 -6.64 -6.50
N VAL A 96 14.78 -6.76 -7.78
CA VAL A 96 16.11 -7.24 -8.16
C VAL A 96 17.17 -6.23 -7.71
N THR A 97 18.27 -6.71 -7.15
CA THR A 97 19.27 -5.96 -6.36
C THR A 97 19.70 -4.61 -6.97
N HIS A 98 19.79 -4.52 -8.30
CA HIS A 98 20.21 -3.29 -9.00
C HIS A 98 19.22 -2.13 -8.89
N VAL A 99 17.90 -2.39 -8.83
CA VAL A 99 16.89 -1.34 -8.68
C VAL A 99 16.85 -0.80 -7.24
N MET A 100 17.26 -1.61 -6.25
CA MET A 100 17.36 -1.17 -4.86
C MET A 100 18.50 -0.16 -4.67
N ASP A 101 19.67 -0.43 -5.25
CA ASP A 101 20.80 0.49 -5.18
C ASP A 101 20.43 1.83 -5.84
N ASP A 102 19.75 1.81 -6.99
CA ASP A 102 19.25 3.03 -7.64
C ASP A 102 18.29 3.82 -6.75
N ILE A 103 17.29 3.15 -6.12
CA ILE A 103 16.30 3.80 -5.24
C ILE A 103 16.95 4.40 -3.98
N PHE A 104 17.91 3.71 -3.36
CA PHE A 104 18.58 4.23 -2.16
C PHE A 104 19.69 5.24 -2.45
N CYS A 105 20.18 5.31 -3.68
CA CYS A 105 21.03 6.39 -4.16
C CYS A 105 20.23 7.64 -4.57
N LEU A 106 18.89 7.60 -4.59
CA LEU A 106 18.07 8.79 -4.77
C LEU A 106 18.17 9.69 -3.54
N ASP A 107 19.03 10.70 -3.65
CA ASP A 107 19.09 11.81 -2.71
C ASP A 107 17.93 12.80 -2.98
N PHE A 108 16.84 12.62 -2.25
CA PHE A 108 15.69 13.54 -2.32
C PHE A 108 15.94 14.90 -1.65
N THR A 109 17.10 15.12 -1.04
CA THR A 109 17.43 16.40 -0.38
C THR A 109 17.48 17.56 -1.39
N ASN A 110 17.72 17.26 -2.67
CA ASN A 110 17.75 18.24 -3.77
C ASN A 110 16.61 18.06 -4.80
N TYR A 111 15.64 17.15 -4.56
CA TYR A 111 14.57 16.91 -5.52
C TYR A 111 13.53 18.03 -5.47
N VAL A 112 13.63 18.97 -6.41
CA VAL A 112 12.64 20.02 -6.60
C VAL A 112 11.53 19.46 -7.47
N PHE A 113 10.30 19.40 -6.94
CA PHE A 113 9.12 19.14 -7.76
C PHE A 113 9.05 20.19 -8.86
N THR A 114 9.45 19.84 -10.08
CA THR A 114 9.26 20.70 -11.24
C THR A 114 7.78 20.70 -11.59
N LYS A 115 7.21 21.91 -11.64
CA LYS A 115 5.78 22.16 -11.86
C LYS A 115 5.26 21.65 -13.21
N ASP A 116 6.16 21.21 -14.09
CA ASP A 116 5.90 20.86 -15.48
C ASP A 116 5.38 19.43 -15.68
N ASP A 117 5.38 18.58 -14.65
CA ASP A 117 4.86 17.20 -14.75
C ASP A 117 3.34 17.09 -14.50
N TYR A 118 2.67 18.21 -14.22
CA TYR A 118 1.19 18.31 -14.13
C TYR A 118 0.64 19.03 -15.37
N VAL A 119 0.71 18.41 -16.54
CA VAL A 119 -0.08 18.86 -17.69
C VAL A 119 -1.47 18.23 -17.57
N MET A 120 -2.46 19.07 -17.27
CA MET A 120 -3.91 18.77 -17.35
C MET A 120 -4.36 18.49 -18.78
#